data_AF-A0A6P0MGB8-F1
#
_entry.id   AF-A0A6P0MGB8-F1
#
_cell.length_a   1.000
_cell.length_b   1.000
_cell.length_c   1.000
_cell.angle_alpha   90.00
_cell.angle_beta   90.00
_cell.angle_gamma   90.00
#
_symmetry.space_group_name_H-M   'P 1'
#
loop_
_entity.id
_entity.type
_entity.pdbx_description
1 polymer ?
#
loop_
_entity_poly.entity_id
_entity_poly.type
_entity_poly.pdbx_seq_one_letter_code
_entity_poly.pdbx_strand_id
1 'polypeptide(L)'
;METEDTAPEAEQEAEPITPESIAEVITELEEYRERLVKDMTTVAKKAKLPRSKLEEQLKPDLTKIDTALENLRTQHAAMTENNSNNE
;
A
#
# COMPACT_ATOMS: atom_id res chain seq x y z
N MET A 1 26.07 27.45 -26.99
CA MET A 1 24.78 26.71 -26.98
C MET A 1 25.14 25.25 -27.09
N GLU A 2 25.37 24.61 -25.96
CA GLU A 2 25.42 23.16 -25.87
C GLU A 2 24.47 22.82 -24.73
N THR A 3 23.37 22.20 -25.08
CA THR A 3 22.32 21.74 -24.18
C THR A 3 22.83 20.49 -23.47
N GLU A 4 23.38 20.65 -22.27
CA GLU A 4 23.49 19.55 -21.31
C GLU A 4 22.12 19.34 -20.66
N ASP A 5 21.19 18.83 -21.47
CA ASP A 5 19.97 18.19 -21.00
C ASP A 5 20.36 16.77 -20.60
N THR A 6 20.97 16.61 -19.43
CA THR A 6 21.04 15.33 -18.75
C THR A 6 19.92 15.33 -17.72
N ALA A 7 18.71 15.03 -18.19
CA ALA A 7 17.69 14.50 -17.32
C ALA A 7 18.26 13.23 -16.65
N PRO A 8 18.21 13.08 -15.32
CA PRO A 8 18.40 11.77 -14.76
C PRO A 8 17.16 10.98 -15.18
N GLU A 9 17.31 10.13 -16.18
CA GLU A 9 16.41 9.00 -16.37
C GLU A 9 16.39 8.28 -15.03
N ALA A 10 15.23 8.32 -14.38
CA ALA A 10 14.96 7.53 -13.20
C ALA A 10 15.04 6.07 -13.64
N GLU A 11 16.26 5.53 -13.59
CA GLU A 11 16.53 4.11 -13.55
C GLU A 11 15.72 3.61 -12.37
N GLN A 12 14.57 3.01 -12.69
CA GLN A 12 13.82 2.17 -11.78
C GLN A 12 14.70 0.95 -11.54
N GLU A 13 15.75 1.13 -10.72
CA GLU A 13 16.39 0.03 -10.03
C GLU A 13 15.26 -0.65 -9.27
N ALA A 14 14.80 -1.80 -9.78
CA ALA A 14 13.86 -2.62 -9.08
C ALA A 14 14.57 -3.04 -7.78
N GLU A 15 14.25 -2.35 -6.69
CA GLU A 15 14.83 -2.65 -5.40
C GLU A 15 14.64 -4.14 -5.14
N PRO A 16 15.69 -4.84 -4.67
CA PRO A 16 15.56 -6.26 -4.37
C PRO A 16 14.39 -6.43 -3.40
N ILE A 17 13.51 -7.39 -3.69
CA ILE A 17 12.38 -7.69 -2.80
C ILE A 17 12.96 -8.34 -1.54
N THR A 18 13.18 -7.52 -0.52
CA THR A 18 13.64 -7.94 0.81
C THR A 18 12.46 -7.97 1.80
N PRO A 19 12.57 -8.70 2.92
CA PRO A 19 11.58 -8.63 3.99
C PRO A 19 11.29 -7.20 4.44
N GLU A 20 12.33 -6.36 4.56
CA GLU A 20 12.21 -4.96 4.96
C GLU A 20 11.38 -4.16 3.96
N SER A 21 11.64 -4.32 2.65
CA SER A 21 10.85 -3.66 1.60
C SER A 21 9.37 -4.05 1.65
N ILE A 22 9.06 -5.32 1.92
CA ILE A 22 7.67 -5.79 2.05
C ILE A 22 7.03 -5.20 3.31
N ALA A 23 7.76 -5.10 4.43
CA ALA A 23 7.27 -4.51 5.66
C ALA A 23 6.95 -3.01 5.49
N GLU A 24 7.78 -2.27 4.75
CA GLU A 24 7.52 -0.88 4.39
C GLU A 24 6.25 -0.75 3.54
N VAL A 25 6.13 -1.55 2.48
CA VAL A 25 4.93 -1.56 1.63
C VAL A 25 3.66 -1.94 2.42
N ILE A 26 3.73 -2.89 3.35
CA ILE A 26 2.61 -3.22 4.26
C ILE A 26 2.21 -1.97 5.07
N THR A 27 3.19 -1.30 5.66
CA THR A 27 2.96 -0.10 6.49
C THR A 27 2.31 1.02 5.68
N GLU A 28 2.84 1.31 4.49
CA GLU A 28 2.28 2.33 3.59
C GLU A 28 0.84 2.00 3.17
N LEU A 29 0.58 0.72 2.87
CA LEU A 29 -0.73 0.27 2.43
C LEU A 29 -1.76 0.32 3.58
N GLU A 30 -1.34 0.07 4.82
CA GLU A 30 -2.15 0.26 6.03
C GLU A 30 -2.48 1.74 6.25
N GLU A 31 -1.49 2.62 6.17
CA GLU A 31 -1.71 4.07 6.29
C GLU A 31 -2.64 4.59 5.19
N TYR A 32 -2.47 4.11 3.96
CA TYR A 32 -3.34 4.45 2.85
C TYR A 32 -4.78 4.02 3.11
N ARG A 33 -4.99 2.81 3.64
CA ARG A 33 -6.31 2.31 4.04
C ARG A 33 -6.99 3.22 5.05
N GLU A 34 -6.27 3.63 6.09
CA GLU A 34 -6.81 4.54 7.12
C GLU A 34 -7.15 5.91 6.55
N ARG A 35 -6.27 6.47 5.72
CA ARG A 35 -6.49 7.75 5.04
C ARG A 35 -7.72 7.70 4.15
N LEU A 36 -7.88 6.63 3.37
CA LEU A 36 -9.05 6.41 2.52
C LEU A 36 -10.35 6.43 3.34
N VAL A 37 -10.41 5.69 4.44
CA VAL A 37 -11.59 5.67 5.32
C VAL A 37 -11.87 7.06 5.90
N LYS A 38 -10.82 7.76 6.37
CA LYS A 38 -10.94 9.10 6.97
C LYS A 38 -11.44 10.13 5.95
N ASP A 39 -10.88 10.13 4.75
CA ASP A 39 -11.21 11.07 3.69
C ASP A 39 -12.64 10.82 3.19
N MET A 40 -12.99 9.55 2.93
CA MET A 40 -14.33 9.18 2.52
C MET A 40 -15.37 9.47 3.61
N THR A 41 -15.03 9.30 4.88
CA THR A 41 -15.89 9.70 6.01
C THR A 41 -16.10 11.22 6.03
N THR A 42 -15.05 11.99 5.75
CA THR A 42 -15.13 13.46 5.68
C THR A 42 -16.02 13.91 4.53
N VAL A 43 -15.86 13.30 3.36
CA VAL A 43 -16.68 13.55 2.17
C VAL A 43 -18.13 13.16 2.43
N ALA A 44 -18.38 11.99 2.99
CA ALA A 44 -19.72 11.52 3.35
C ALA A 44 -20.43 12.46 4.32
N LYS A 45 -19.73 12.95 5.35
CA LYS A 45 -20.29 13.95 6.29
C LYS A 45 -20.69 15.23 5.57
N LYS A 46 -19.85 15.75 4.68
CA LYS A 46 -20.15 16.95 3.86
C LYS A 46 -21.34 16.71 2.92
N ALA A 47 -21.42 15.52 2.34
CA ALA A 47 -22.50 15.12 1.44
C ALA A 47 -23.78 14.65 2.16
N LYS A 48 -23.78 14.62 3.51
CA LYS A 48 -24.85 14.03 4.35
C LYS A 48 -25.19 12.59 3.94
N LEU A 49 -24.19 11.85 3.46
CA LEU A 49 -24.34 10.46 3.04
C LEU A 49 -24.51 9.58 4.28
N PRO A 50 -25.51 8.67 4.30
CA PRO A 50 -25.68 7.72 5.39
C PRO A 50 -24.50 6.75 5.44
N ARG A 51 -24.13 6.35 6.66
CA ARG A 51 -22.99 5.45 6.92
C ARG A 51 -23.05 4.14 6.12
N SER A 52 -24.22 3.52 6.02
CA SER A 52 -24.41 2.27 5.27
C SER A 52 -24.01 2.42 3.79
N LYS A 53 -24.30 3.56 3.15
CA LYS A 53 -23.95 3.80 1.74
C LYS A 53 -22.48 4.14 1.56
N LEU A 54 -21.88 4.82 2.53
CA LEU A 54 -20.43 5.02 2.58
C LEU A 54 -19.69 3.67 2.71
N GLU A 55 -20.15 2.80 3.61
CA GLU A 55 -19.57 1.47 3.82
C GLU A 55 -19.70 0.60 2.56
N GLU A 56 -20.85 0.63 1.88
CA GLU A 56 -21.05 -0.09 0.63
C GLU A 56 -20.10 0.38 -0.49
N GLN A 57 -19.83 1.69 -0.56
CA GLN A 57 -18.88 2.26 -1.51
C GLN A 57 -17.42 1.95 -1.18
N LEU A 58 -17.05 1.95 0.11
CA LEU A 58 -15.68 1.64 0.56
C LEU A 58 -15.36 0.16 0.51
N LYS A 59 -16.35 -0.71 0.74
CA LYS A 59 -16.18 -2.16 0.85
C LYS A 59 -15.33 -2.79 -0.27
N PRO A 60 -15.58 -2.54 -1.57
CA PRO A 60 -14.78 -3.16 -2.63
C PRO A 60 -13.29 -2.77 -2.55
N ASP A 61 -12.98 -1.51 -2.27
CA ASP A 61 -11.59 -1.04 -2.24
C ASP A 61 -10.88 -1.47 -0.95
N LEU A 62 -11.57 -1.41 0.20
CA LEU A 62 -11.06 -1.98 1.44
C LEU A 62 -10.79 -3.49 1.31
N THR A 63 -11.68 -4.23 0.64
CA THR A 63 -11.48 -5.68 0.42
C THR A 63 -10.23 -5.95 -0.43
N LYS A 64 -9.99 -5.16 -1.48
CA LYS A 64 -8.78 -5.30 -2.31
C LYS A 64 -7.52 -5.01 -1.49
N ILE A 65 -7.54 -3.94 -0.71
CA ILE A 65 -6.42 -3.55 0.15
C ILE A 65 -6.16 -4.64 1.20
N ASP A 66 -7.20 -5.13 1.87
CA ASP A 66 -7.10 -6.19 2.88
C ASP A 66 -6.55 -7.49 2.27
N THR A 67 -6.97 -7.85 1.06
CA THR A 67 -6.44 -9.02 0.33
C THR A 67 -4.96 -8.82 -0.03
N ALA A 68 -4.58 -7.62 -0.49
CA ALA A 68 -3.19 -7.31 -0.80
C ALA A 68 -2.31 -7.35 0.46
N LEU A 69 -2.79 -6.78 1.57
CA LEU A 69 -2.10 -6.82 2.86
C LEU A 69 -1.88 -8.25 3.33
N GLU A 70 -2.88 -9.13 3.22
CA GLU A 70 -2.75 -10.53 3.61
C GLU A 70 -1.71 -11.27 2.75
N ASN A 71 -1.72 -11.04 1.44
CA ASN A 71 -0.74 -11.61 0.52
C ASN A 71 0.69 -11.10 0.82
N LEU A 72 0.84 -9.81 1.12
CA LEU A 72 2.13 -9.22 1.47
C LEU A 72 2.64 -9.76 2.81
N ARG A 73 1.78 -9.88 3.82
CA ARG A 73 2.12 -10.47 5.12
C ARG A 73 2.53 -11.94 4.98
N THR A 74 1.83 -12.70 4.14
CA THR A 74 2.19 -14.09 3.83
C THR A 74 3.57 -14.18 3.17
N GLN A 75 3.85 -13.30 2.21
CA GLN A 75 5.18 -13.24 1.55
C GLN A 75 6.27 -12.83 2.53
N HIS A 76 6.02 -11.81 3.36
CA HIS A 76 6.93 -11.37 4.41
C HIS A 76 7.26 -12.53 5.37
N ALA A 77 6.24 -13.22 5.88
CA ALA A 77 6.41 -14.36 6.77
C ALA A 77 7.27 -15.46 6.12
N ALA A 78 6.94 -15.85 4.88
CA ALA A 78 7.70 -16.87 4.15
C ALA A 78 9.18 -16.49 3.95
N MET A 79 9.48 -15.21 3.67
CA MET A 79 10.87 -14.74 3.53
C MET A 79 11.61 -14.72 4.86
N THR A 80 10.95 -14.30 5.94
CA THR A 80 11.56 -14.29 7.29
C THR A 80 11.78 -15.70 7.87
N GLU A 81 10.86 -16.64 7.60
CA GLU A 81 10.99 -18.04 8.01
C GLU A 81 12.13 -18.74 7.27
N ASN A 82 12.23 -18.53 5.95
CA ASN A 82 13.31 -19.10 5.14
C ASN A 82 14.70 -18.57 5.57
N ASN A 83 14.77 -17.31 6.03
CA ASN A 83 16.02 -16.74 6.51
C ASN A 83 16.42 -17.29 7.90
N SER A 84 15.45 -17.70 8.72
CA SER A 84 15.68 -18.24 10.08
C SER A 84 16.05 -19.73 10.10
N ASN A 85 15.74 -20.48 9.04
CA ASN A 85 16.01 -21.93 8.95
C ASN A 85 17.44 -22.27 8.47
N ASN A 86 18.30 -21.26 8.29
CA ASN A 86 19.68 -21.43 7.80
C ASN A 86 20.75 -20.96 8.81
N GLU A 87 20.39 -20.82 10.09
CA GLU A 87 21.32 -20.52 11.20
C GLU A 87 21.63 -21.74 12.08
#